data_AF-A0A7W6DQD5-F1
#
_entry.id   AF-A0A7W6DQD5-F1
#
_cell.length_a   1.000
_cell.length_b   1.000
_cell.length_c   1.000
_cell.angle_alpha   90.00
_cell.angle_beta   90.00
_cell.angle_gamma   90.00
#
_symmetry.space_group_name_H-M   'P 1'
#
loop_
_entity.id
_entity.type
_entity.pdbx_description
1 polymer ?
#
loop_
_entity_poly.entity_id
_entity_poly.type
_entity_poly.pdbx_seq_one_letter_code
_entity_poly.pdbx_strand_id
1 'polypeptide(L)'
;MRAPILCLMLVLPLPAIAWEHTVEYRFSGSELSTFAVLPQEVEAPETLAVTLASETSGPLEFLVEADNGLGACADILTYAQGNPDVTVVITMHLNAQTMNGVTLSRCAQH
;
A
#
# COMPACT_ATOMS: atom_id res chain seq x y z
N MET A 1 -38.98 -26.46 -43.25
CA MET A 1 -38.80 -25.24 -42.44
C MET A 1 -38.57 -25.66 -40.99
N ARG A 2 -37.35 -25.53 -40.47
CA ARG A 2 -37.03 -25.65 -39.04
C ARG A 2 -35.85 -24.73 -38.76
N ALA A 3 -36.10 -23.62 -38.04
CA ALA A 3 -35.05 -22.74 -37.54
C ALA A 3 -34.51 -23.28 -36.22
N PRO A 4 -33.18 -23.31 -35.98
CA PRO A 4 -32.66 -23.64 -34.66
C PRO A 4 -32.79 -22.42 -33.75
N ILE A 5 -33.43 -22.62 -32.60
CA ILE A 5 -33.53 -21.65 -31.51
C ILE A 5 -32.13 -21.53 -30.90
N LEU A 6 -31.46 -20.42 -31.19
CA LEU A 6 -30.20 -20.03 -30.57
C LEU A 6 -30.51 -19.56 -29.14
N CYS A 7 -30.26 -20.42 -28.16
CA CYS A 7 -30.44 -20.11 -26.74
C CYS A 7 -29.29 -19.18 -26.31
N LEU A 8 -29.51 -17.87 -26.40
CA LEU A 8 -28.60 -16.84 -25.92
C LEU A 8 -28.62 -16.87 -24.38
N MET A 9 -27.69 -17.62 -23.77
CA MET A 9 -27.48 -17.55 -22.33
C MET A 9 -27.00 -16.14 -21.97
N LEU A 10 -27.88 -15.36 -21.36
CA LEU A 10 -27.57 -14.10 -20.69
C LEU A 10 -26.62 -14.40 -19.52
N VAL A 11 -25.32 -14.33 -19.77
CA VAL A 11 -24.29 -14.22 -18.74
C VAL A 11 -24.43 -12.82 -18.15
N LEU A 12 -25.26 -12.68 -17.13
CA LEU A 12 -25.31 -11.47 -16.32
C LEU A 12 -23.95 -11.33 -15.61
N PRO A 13 -23.18 -10.24 -15.82
CA PRO A 13 -21.97 -10.01 -15.05
C PRO A 13 -22.39 -9.78 -13.60
N LEU A 14 -22.20 -10.79 -12.75
CA LEU A 14 -22.29 -10.58 -11.31
C LEU A 14 -21.16 -9.61 -10.92
N PRO A 15 -21.43 -8.60 -10.09
CA PRO A 15 -20.35 -7.79 -9.56
C PRO A 15 -19.42 -8.74 -8.80
N ALA A 16 -18.18 -8.85 -9.26
CA ALA A 16 -17.13 -9.42 -8.45
C ALA A 16 -17.09 -8.56 -7.19
N ILE A 17 -17.46 -9.13 -6.05
CA ILE A 17 -17.25 -8.48 -4.75
C ILE A 17 -15.73 -8.40 -4.61
N ALA A 18 -15.15 -7.27 -4.98
CA ALA A 18 -13.76 -6.96 -4.70
C ALA A 18 -13.68 -6.69 -3.19
N TRP A 19 -13.29 -7.71 -2.42
CA TRP A 19 -12.95 -7.52 -1.02
C TRP A 19 -11.71 -6.65 -0.96
N GLU A 20 -11.89 -5.41 -0.53
CA GLU A 20 -10.81 -4.47 -0.26
C GLU A 20 -10.18 -4.82 1.09
N HIS A 21 -8.90 -5.22 1.09
CA HIS A 21 -8.18 -5.58 2.31
C HIS A 21 -7.16 -4.49 2.61
N THR A 22 -7.43 -3.69 3.63
CA THR A 22 -6.56 -2.60 4.05
C THR A 22 -5.92 -2.88 5.40
N VAL A 23 -4.68 -2.45 5.56
CA VAL A 23 -3.94 -2.48 6.82
C VAL A 23 -3.41 -1.09 7.13
N GLU A 24 -3.51 -0.69 8.39
CA GLU A 24 -2.94 0.56 8.89
C GLU A 24 -1.75 0.27 9.82
N TYR A 25 -0.61 0.86 9.50
CA TYR A 25 0.54 0.94 10.38
C TYR A 25 0.53 2.32 11.05
N ARG A 26 0.40 2.33 12.37
CA ARG A 26 0.47 3.54 13.19
C ARG A 26 1.68 3.46 14.10
N PHE A 27 2.56 4.45 14.01
CA PHE A 27 3.80 4.50 14.78
C PHE A 27 4.19 5.95 15.09
N SER A 28 4.89 6.16 16.19
CA SER A 28 5.53 7.43 16.54
C SER A 28 6.77 7.63 15.67
N GLY A 29 7.11 8.89 15.37
CA GLY A 29 8.33 9.24 14.66
C GLY A 29 9.61 8.77 15.33
N SER A 30 9.61 8.56 16.67
CA SER A 30 10.74 7.95 17.37
C SER A 30 10.91 6.45 17.10
N GLU A 31 9.85 5.77 16.68
CA GLU A 31 9.90 4.36 16.27
C GLU A 31 10.44 4.20 14.84
N LEU A 32 10.45 5.28 14.04
CA LEU A 32 10.99 5.24 12.69
C LEU A 32 12.53 5.19 12.72
N SER A 33 13.07 4.00 12.46
CA SER A 33 14.52 3.77 12.43
C SER A 33 15.12 4.28 11.12
N THR A 34 14.59 3.82 9.98
CA THR A 34 15.02 4.25 8.65
C THR A 34 13.89 4.13 7.65
N PHE A 35 13.98 4.90 6.56
CA PHE A 35 13.16 4.72 5.37
C PHE A 35 13.98 5.03 4.12
N ALA A 36 13.62 4.42 3.00
CA ALA A 36 14.26 4.66 1.72
C ALA A 36 13.26 4.50 0.58
N VAL A 37 13.28 5.46 -0.36
CA VAL A 37 12.67 5.27 -1.67
C VAL A 37 13.64 4.45 -2.51
N LEU A 38 13.20 3.27 -2.94
CA LEU A 38 14.03 2.38 -3.73
C LEU A 38 14.11 2.87 -5.19
N PRO A 39 15.22 2.57 -5.89
CA PRO A 39 15.34 2.89 -7.32
C PRO A 39 14.17 2.30 -8.09
N GLN A 40 13.50 3.15 -8.89
CA GLN A 40 12.41 2.71 -9.75
C GLN A 40 13.00 2.06 -11.02
N GLU A 41 12.61 0.82 -11.28
CA GLU A 41 12.88 0.14 -12.55
C GLU A 41 11.87 0.61 -13.62
N VAL A 42 12.23 0.50 -14.90
CA VAL A 42 11.36 0.90 -16.01
C VAL A 42 10.04 0.12 -15.96
N GLU A 43 8.90 0.84 -15.97
CA GLU A 43 7.53 0.29 -15.84
C GLU A 43 7.21 -0.37 -14.48
N ALA A 44 8.04 -0.17 -13.45
CA ALA A 44 7.74 -0.61 -12.08
C ALA A 44 7.12 0.52 -11.24
N PRO A 45 6.26 0.20 -10.26
CA PRO A 45 5.76 1.20 -9.31
C PRO A 45 6.89 1.74 -8.43
N GLU A 46 6.70 2.93 -7.86
CA GLU A 46 7.64 3.49 -6.88
C GLU A 46 7.53 2.70 -5.58
N THR A 47 8.66 2.35 -4.95
CA THR A 47 8.68 1.51 -3.75
C THR A 47 9.31 2.22 -2.58
N LEU A 48 8.62 2.21 -1.44
CA LEU A 48 9.11 2.71 -0.17
C LEU A 48 9.42 1.56 0.78
N ALA A 49 10.66 1.51 1.26
CA ALA A 49 11.08 0.66 2.36
C ALA A 49 11.01 1.43 3.67
N VAL A 50 10.40 0.83 4.70
CA VAL A 50 10.32 1.40 6.05
C VAL A 50 10.76 0.36 7.06
N THR A 51 11.62 0.78 7.98
CA THR A 51 12.05 -0.01 9.13
C THR A 51 11.66 0.71 10.41
N LEU A 52 10.86 0.06 11.24
CA LEU A 52 10.49 0.53 12.56
C LEU A 52 11.31 -0.20 13.62
N ALA A 53 11.86 0.54 14.57
CA ALA A 53 12.42 -0.02 15.79
C ALA A 53 11.27 -0.47 16.70
N SER A 54 11.35 -1.70 17.20
CA SER A 54 10.45 -2.19 18.24
C SER A 54 11.28 -2.74 19.39
N GLU A 55 10.99 -2.25 20.58
CA GLU A 55 11.63 -2.67 21.83
C GLU A 55 11.26 -4.11 22.22
N THR A 56 10.16 -4.66 21.68
CA THR A 56 9.58 -5.93 22.16
C THR A 56 9.64 -7.07 21.15
N SER A 57 9.63 -6.78 19.84
CA SER A 57 9.49 -7.80 18.78
C SER A 57 10.65 -7.85 17.78
N GLY A 58 11.68 -7.02 17.96
CA GLY A 58 12.70 -6.77 16.94
C GLY A 58 12.18 -5.85 15.83
N PRO A 59 13.07 -5.37 14.94
CA PRO A 59 12.71 -4.39 13.93
C PRO A 59 11.63 -4.92 13.00
N LEU A 60 10.59 -4.10 12.76
CA LEU A 60 9.54 -4.38 11.78
C LEU A 60 9.92 -3.71 10.47
N GLU A 61 10.00 -4.50 9.41
CA GLU A 61 10.32 -4.02 8.06
C GLU A 61 9.16 -4.30 7.12
N PHE A 62 8.81 -3.32 6.31
CA PHE A 62 7.81 -3.48 5.27
C PHE A 62 8.15 -2.68 4.01
N LEU A 63 7.67 -3.18 2.88
CA LEU A 63 7.77 -2.56 1.57
C LEU A 63 6.37 -2.20 1.10
N VAL A 64 6.21 -1.00 0.56
CA VAL A 64 4.95 -0.55 -0.02
C VAL A 64 5.21 0.05 -1.40
N GLU A 65 4.44 -0.39 -2.38
CA GLU A 65 4.48 0.15 -3.75
C GLU A 65 3.48 1.31 -3.88
N ALA A 66 3.69 2.21 -4.83
CA ALA A 66 2.75 3.28 -5.13
C ALA A 66 2.63 3.48 -6.65
N ASP A 67 1.44 3.18 -7.18
CA ASP A 67 1.17 3.27 -8.62
C ASP A 67 1.14 4.71 -9.14
N ASN A 68 0.76 5.66 -8.27
CA ASN A 68 0.67 7.09 -8.59
C ASN A 68 1.78 7.91 -7.90
N GLY A 69 2.87 7.23 -7.51
CA GLY A 69 3.97 7.80 -6.74
C GLY A 69 3.66 7.94 -5.24
N LEU A 70 4.70 8.12 -4.43
CA LEU A 70 4.64 8.19 -2.98
C LEU A 70 4.08 9.52 -2.44
N GLY A 71 3.85 10.50 -3.32
CA GLY A 71 3.36 11.82 -2.96
C GLY A 71 4.24 12.48 -1.88
N ALA A 72 3.60 13.01 -0.84
CA ALA A 72 4.30 13.65 0.28
C ALA A 72 4.80 12.64 1.35
N CYS A 73 4.72 11.33 1.12
CA CYS A 73 5.03 10.37 2.18
C CYS A 73 6.50 10.41 2.61
N ALA A 74 7.44 10.57 1.68
CA ALA A 74 8.85 10.73 2.01
C ALA A 74 9.11 11.98 2.86
N ASP A 75 8.43 13.10 2.57
CA ASP A 75 8.55 14.33 3.35
C ASP A 75 7.96 14.17 4.77
N ILE A 76 6.81 13.50 4.88
CA ILE A 76 6.18 13.16 6.16
C ILE A 76 7.13 12.31 7.01
N LEU A 77 7.73 11.27 6.42
CA LEU A 77 8.67 10.40 7.12
C LEU A 77 9.95 11.13 7.52
N THR A 78 10.47 11.99 6.64
CA THR A 78 11.62 12.86 6.94
C THR A 78 11.35 13.76 8.14
N TYR A 79 10.16 14.38 8.18
CA TYR A 79 9.76 15.25 9.28
C TYR A 79 9.52 14.49 10.59
N ALA A 80 8.92 13.30 10.50
CA ALA A 80 8.61 12.50 11.67
C ALA A 80 9.85 11.83 12.28
N GLN A 81 10.88 11.50 11.50
CA GLN A 81 12.00 10.67 11.97
C GLN A 81 12.69 11.25 13.22
N GLY A 82 12.68 10.47 14.31
CA GLY A 82 13.25 10.86 15.60
C GLY A 82 12.37 11.82 16.43
N ASN A 83 11.20 12.20 15.93
CA ASN A 83 10.26 13.09 16.63
C ASN A 83 9.16 12.27 17.35
N PRO A 84 9.20 12.16 18.69
CA PRO A 84 8.22 11.35 19.43
C PRO A 84 6.81 11.96 19.44
N ASP A 85 6.69 13.27 19.20
CA ASP A 85 5.42 13.99 19.25
C ASP A 85 4.61 13.87 17.94
N VAL A 86 5.21 13.30 16.89
CA VAL A 86 4.57 13.10 15.60
C VAL A 86 4.15 11.64 15.47
N THR A 87 2.87 11.40 15.18
CA THR A 87 2.37 10.06 14.86
C THR A 87 2.17 9.92 13.37
N VAL A 88 2.81 8.94 12.75
CA VAL A 88 2.63 8.60 11.34
C VAL A 88 1.62 7.47 11.20
N VAL A 89 0.78 7.58 10.17
CA VAL A 89 -0.16 6.53 9.76
C VAL A 89 0.06 6.22 8.29
N ILE A 90 0.42 4.97 8.02
CA ILE A 90 0.54 4.42 6.67
C ILE A 90 -0.60 3.43 6.45
N THR A 91 -1.47 3.71 5.48
CA THR A 91 -2.53 2.82 5.05
C THR A 91 -2.14 2.12 3.75
N MET A 92 -2.19 0.80 3.75
CA MET A 92 -1.83 -0.05 2.63
C MET A 92 -3.03 -0.88 2.18
N HIS A 93 -3.15 -1.11 0.87
CA HIS A 93 -4.11 -2.07 0.31
C HIS A 93 -3.35 -3.34 -0.06
N LEU A 94 -3.68 -4.46 0.57
CA LEU A 94 -2.97 -5.74 0.45
C LEU A 94 -3.46 -6.63 -0.70
N ASN A 95 -4.33 -6.09 -1.55
CA ASN A 95 -4.85 -6.76 -2.74
C ASN A 95 -4.75 -5.86 -3.98
N ALA A 96 -3.73 -5.01 -4.00
CA ALA A 96 -3.48 -4.10 -5.10
C ALA A 96 -2.98 -4.87 -6.32
N GLN A 97 -3.20 -4.33 -7.52
CA GLN A 97 -2.69 -4.91 -8.77
C GLN A 97 -1.25 -4.49 -9.05
N THR A 98 -0.42 -4.52 -8.01
CA THR A 98 1.00 -4.20 -8.09
C THR A 98 1.83 -5.48 -8.06
N MET A 99 3.16 -5.40 -8.22
CA MET A 99 4.00 -6.60 -8.33
C MET A 99 4.05 -7.40 -7.03
N ASN A 100 4.03 -6.71 -5.88
CA ASN A 100 4.00 -7.34 -4.56
C ASN A 100 2.58 -7.49 -3.97
N GLY A 101 1.55 -7.02 -4.66
CA GLY A 101 0.16 -7.04 -4.21
C GLY A 101 -0.19 -5.99 -3.15
N VAL A 102 0.72 -5.04 -2.86
CA VAL A 102 0.59 -4.04 -1.78
C VAL A 102 0.80 -2.64 -2.33
N THR A 103 -0.22 -1.78 -2.24
CA THR A 103 -0.09 -0.36 -2.64
C THR A 103 -0.36 0.60 -1.50
N LEU A 104 0.35 1.72 -1.48
CA LEU A 104 0.16 2.84 -0.56
C LEU A 104 -1.13 3.55 -0.95
N SER A 105 -2.11 3.59 -0.06
CA SER A 105 -3.31 4.41 -0.28
C SER A 105 -3.24 5.75 0.44
N ARG A 106 -2.59 5.77 1.61
CA ARG A 106 -2.46 7.00 2.40
C ARG A 106 -1.22 6.99 3.27
N CYS A 107 -0.60 8.15 3.36
CA CYS A 107 0.46 8.47 4.31
C CYS A 107 0.11 9.80 4.97
N ALA A 108 -0.03 9.83 6.29
CA ALA A 108 -0.44 11.01 7.04
C ALA A 108 0.31 11.12 8.36
N GLN A 109 0.39 12.35 8.89
CA GLN A 109 0.92 12.63 10.22
C GLN A 109 -0.11 13.35 11.09
N HIS A 110 -0.03 13.13 12.40
CA HIS A 110 -0.84 13.76 13.45
C HIS A 110 0.04 14.32 14.54
#